data_AF-A0A7L4IFQ4-F1
#
_entry.id   AF-A0A7L4IFQ4-F1
#
_cell.length_a   1.000
_cell.length_b   1.000
_cell.length_c   1.000
_cell.angle_alpha   90.00
_cell.angle_beta   90.00
_cell.angle_gamma   90.00
#
_symmetry.space_group_name_H-M   'P 1'
#
loop_
_entity.id
_entity.type
_entity.pdbx_description
1 polymer ?
#
loop_
_entity_poly.entity_id
_entity_poly.type
_entity_poly.pdbx_seq_one_letter_code
_entity_poly.pdbx_strand_id
1 'polypeptide(L)' 'LTATDSDEGINQEIQYSFSGMISANLQDLFVIDKKSGEIRIAGELDFEDVQSYDMEIEARDNG' A
#
# COMPACT_ATOMS: atom_id res chain seq x y z
N LEU A 1 6.95 -9.55 39.43
CA LEU A 1 7.74 -8.85 38.40
C LEU A 1 7.13 -9.24 37.06
N THR A 2 6.20 -8.43 36.57
CA THR A 2 5.56 -8.63 35.26
C THR A 2 5.85 -7.37 34.45
N ALA A 3 6.84 -7.47 33.58
CA ALA A 3 6.99 -6.51 32.50
C ALA A 3 5.85 -6.82 31.52
N THR A 4 4.78 -6.02 31.57
CA THR A 4 3.83 -5.93 30.46
C THR A 4 4.54 -5.03 29.47
N ASP A 5 5.29 -5.65 28.56
CA ASP A 5 5.91 -4.94 27.46
C ASP A 5 4.77 -4.55 26.51
N SER A 6 4.12 -3.42 26.81
CA SER A 6 3.17 -2.73 25.93
C SER A 6 3.90 -1.90 24.88
N ASP A 7 5.12 -2.29 24.52
CA ASP A 7 5.75 -1.87 23.28
C ASP A 7 5.35 -2.90 22.21
N GLU A 8 4.04 -2.96 21.86
CA GLU A 8 3.63 -3.40 20.52
C GLU A 8 4.12 -2.33 19.52
N GLY A 9 5.43 -2.35 19.31
CA GLY A 9 6.14 -1.78 18.18
C GLY A 9 6.03 -0.27 18.02
N ILE A 10 6.55 0.52 18.96
CA ILE A 10 7.19 1.79 18.56
C ILE A 10 8.46 1.42 17.80
N ASN A 11 8.33 0.98 16.55
CA ASN A 11 9.45 0.78 15.65
C ASN A 11 8.94 0.91 14.21
N GLN A 12 9.10 2.10 13.66
CA GLN A 12 9.13 2.36 12.22
C GLN A 12 7.78 2.07 11.53
N GLU A 13 6.84 3.04 11.59
CA GLU A 13 5.61 3.01 10.78
C GLU A 13 6.01 3.20 9.31
N ILE A 14 6.38 2.10 8.65
CA ILE A 14 6.59 2.04 7.21
C ILE A 14 5.28 2.42 6.55
N GLN A 15 5.30 3.51 5.79
CA GLN A 15 4.16 3.96 5.01
C GLN A 15 4.29 3.48 3.58
N TYR A 16 3.28 2.74 3.13
CA TYR A 16 3.17 2.28 1.75
C TYR A 16 2.35 3.26 0.91
N SER A 17 2.84 3.55 -0.29
CA SER A 17 2.13 4.36 -1.28
C SER A 17 2.49 3.93 -2.68
N PHE A 18 1.61 4.19 -3.65
CA PHE A 18 2.00 4.07 -5.04
C PHE A 18 3.07 5.13 -5.39
N SER A 19 4.03 4.74 -6.22
CA SER A 19 5.03 5.64 -6.80
C SER A 19 4.35 6.79 -7.55
N GLY A 20 4.90 7.99 -7.46
CA GLY A 20 4.35 9.18 -8.12
C GLY A 20 4.28 9.09 -9.65
N MET A 21 4.83 8.03 -10.25
CA MET A 21 4.81 7.76 -11.68
C MET A 21 3.57 6.97 -12.16
N ILE A 22 2.70 6.49 -11.26
CA ILE A 22 1.51 5.75 -11.69
C ILE A 22 0.44 6.68 -12.29
N SER A 23 -0.21 6.20 -13.33
CA SER A 23 -1.28 6.94 -14.02
C SER A 23 -2.48 7.20 -13.10
N ALA A 24 -3.18 8.32 -13.29
CA ALA A 24 -4.37 8.65 -12.50
C ALA A 24 -5.44 7.54 -12.52
N ASN A 25 -5.65 6.90 -13.68
CA ASN A 25 -6.57 5.76 -13.81
C ASN A 25 -6.21 4.59 -12.87
N LEU A 26 -4.92 4.33 -12.63
CA LEU A 26 -4.48 3.28 -11.71
C LEU A 26 -4.75 3.64 -10.24
N GLN A 27 -4.66 4.94 -9.90
CA GLN A 27 -4.97 5.44 -8.57
C GLN A 27 -6.47 5.34 -8.23
N ASP A 28 -7.33 5.38 -9.25
CA ASP A 28 -8.78 5.19 -9.09
C ASP A 28 -9.17 3.70 -9.06
N LEU A 29 -8.42 2.84 -9.75
CA LEU A 29 -8.69 1.41 -9.84
C LEU A 29 -8.15 0.62 -8.65
N PHE A 30 -7.04 1.05 -8.06
CA PHE A 30 -6.35 0.34 -6.97
C PHE A 30 -6.12 1.25 -5.78
N VAL A 31 -6.29 0.69 -4.59
CA VAL A 31 -6.00 1.36 -3.32
C VAL A 31 -5.03 0.52 -2.51
N ILE A 32 -4.11 1.18 -1.80
CA ILE A 32 -3.15 0.53 -0.91
C ILE A 32 -3.36 1.00 0.52
N ASP A 33 -3.43 0.04 1.46
CA ASP A 33 -3.42 0.35 2.88
C ASP A 33 -2.01 0.82 3.28
N LYS A 34 -1.92 2.06 3.76
CA LYS A 34 -0.63 2.69 4.07
C LYS A 34 0.11 2.02 5.21
N LYS A 35 -0.56 1.26 6.10
CA LYS A 35 0.04 0.63 7.27
C LYS A 35 0.40 -0.83 7.00
N SER A 36 -0.46 -1.58 6.31
CA SER A 36 -0.23 -3.01 6.03
C SER A 36 0.40 -3.27 4.66
N GLY A 37 0.34 -2.32 3.73
CA GLY A 37 0.73 -2.51 2.34
C GLY A 37 -0.26 -3.36 1.53
N GLU A 38 -1.44 -3.66 2.08
CA GLU A 38 -2.45 -4.46 1.38
C GLU A 38 -3.04 -3.68 0.19
N ILE A 39 -2.98 -4.28 -1.00
CA ILE A 39 -3.56 -3.70 -2.22
C ILE A 39 -4.95 -4.28 -2.43
N ARG A 40 -5.93 -3.39 -2.63
CA ARG A 40 -7.32 -3.74 -2.96
C ARG A 40 -7.73 -3.06 -4.26
N ILE A 41 -8.72 -3.67 -4.90
CA ILE A 41 -9.37 -3.12 -6.08
C ILE A 41 -10.48 -2.17 -5.62
N ALA A 42 -10.52 -0.95 -6.15
CA ALA A 42 -11.52 0.06 -5.87
C ALA A 42 -12.44 0.36 -7.06
N GLY A 43 -12.06 -0.07 -8.28
CA GLY A 43 -12.85 0.08 -9.49
C GLY A 43 -13.14 -1.23 -10.22
N GLU A 44 -13.69 -1.14 -11.43
CA GLU A 44 -13.95 -2.31 -12.28
C GLU A 44 -12.71 -2.67 -13.09
N LEU A 45 -12.34 -3.95 -13.06
CA LEU A 45 -11.26 -4.50 -13.86
C LEU A 45 -11.85 -5.53 -14.83
N ASP A 46 -11.78 -5.25 -16.12
CA ASP A 46 -12.07 -6.22 -17.17
C ASP A 46 -10.77 -6.70 -17.81
N PHE A 47 -10.58 -8.02 -17.84
CA PHE A 47 -9.41 -8.66 -18.42
C PHE A 47 -9.38 -8.55 -19.95
N GLU A 48 -10.56 -8.47 -20.58
CA GLU A 48 -10.66 -8.31 -22.04
C GLU A 48 -10.21 -6.90 -22.48
N ASP A 49 -10.38 -5.91 -21.62
CA ASP A 49 -9.92 -4.54 -21.85
C ASP A 49 -8.43 -4.36 -21.53
N VAL A 50 -7.97 -4.86 -20.37
CA VAL A 50 -6.57 -4.75 -19.94
C VAL A 50 -6.11 -6.05 -19.26
N GLN A 51 -5.15 -6.73 -19.89
CA GLN A 51 -4.63 -8.01 -19.39
C GLN A 51 -3.69 -7.89 -18.19
N SER A 52 -2.97 -6.77 -18.05
CA SER A 52 -1.98 -6.58 -16.98
C SER A 52 -1.78 -5.11 -16.62
N TYR A 53 -1.53 -4.86 -15.33
CA TYR A 53 -1.21 -3.55 -14.80
C TYR A 53 0.16 -3.59 -14.12
N ASP A 54 1.06 -2.73 -14.56
CA ASP A 54 2.36 -2.55 -13.93
C ASP A 54 2.30 -1.33 -13.00
N MET A 55 2.60 -1.55 -11.71
CA MET A 55 2.58 -0.51 -10.68
C MET A 55 3.82 -0.64 -9.80
N GLU A 56 4.38 0.51 -9.43
CA GLU A 56 5.49 0.60 -8.49
C GLU A 56 4.98 1.08 -7.13
N ILE A 57 5.40 0.39 -6.07
CA ILE A 57 5.03 0.70 -4.68
C ILE A 57 6.27 1.20 -3.95
N GLU A 58 6.13 2.34 -3.28
CA GLU A 58 7.14 2.92 -2.41
C GLU A 58 6.79 2.60 -0.94
N ALA A 59 7.81 2.18 -0.20
CA ALA A 59 7.73 1.97 1.24
C ALA A 59 8.67 2.98 1.92
N ARG A 60 8.10 3.90 2.71
CA ARG A 60 8.87 4.95 3.40
C ARG A 60 8.87 4.71 4.89
N ASP A 61 10.07 4.53 5.43
CA ASP A 61 10.30 4.50 6.87
C ASP A 61 10.48 5.92 7.43
N ASN A 62 9.93 6.18 8.62
CA ASN A 62 10.03 7.45 9.35
C ASN A 62 11.12 7.39 10.43
N GLY A 63 12.30 6.89 10.07
CA GLY A 63 13.50 6.85 10.92
C GLY A 63 14.08 8.21 11.23
#